data_AF-A0A7S3HEZ1-F1
#
_entry.id   AF-A0A7S3HEZ1-F1
#
_cell.length_a   1.000
_cell.length_b   1.000
_cell.length_c   1.000
_cell.angle_alpha   90.00
_cell.angle_beta   90.00
_cell.angle_gamma   90.00
#
_symmetry.space_group_name_H-M   'P 1'
#
loop_
_entity.id
_entity.type
_entity.pdbx_description
1 polymer ?
#
loop_
_entity_poly.entity_id
_entity_poly.type
_entity_poly.pdbx_seq_one_letter_code
_entity_poly.pdbx_strand_id
1 'polypeptide(L)'
;KACCVAVLGTILPFVTGALLTVIYGRPLMPDGVSVGTALAPTSVGIALRLLGEAKVLQEDFGQAIITAAFVDDILSLVLFNVLFSLRGDFQFVPVVVFPILGIVFM
;
A
#
# COMPACT_ATOMS: atom_id res chain seq x y z
N LYS A 1 14.95 -7.91 -3.19
CA LYS A 1 14.14 -8.91 -2.45
C LYS A 1 13.01 -8.23 -1.67
N ALA A 2 13.31 -7.25 -0.81
CA ALA A 2 12.30 -6.48 -0.07
C ALA A 2 11.25 -5.78 -0.97
N CYS A 3 11.67 -5.18 -2.10
CA CYS A 3 10.74 -4.52 -3.02
C CYS A 3 9.69 -5.49 -3.64
N CYS A 4 10.06 -6.73 -3.97
CA CYS A 4 9.08 -7.73 -4.41
C CYS A 4 8.10 -8.11 -3.30
N VAL A 5 8.56 -8.22 -2.05
CA VAL A 5 7.69 -8.54 -0.91
C VAL A 5 6.72 -7.40 -0.65
N ALA A 6 7.18 -6.14 -0.74
CA ALA A 6 6.31 -4.98 -0.65
C ALA A 6 5.25 -4.99 -1.76
N VAL A 7 5.68 -5.07 -3.03
CA VAL A 7 4.75 -5.06 -4.18
C VAL A 7 3.74 -6.20 -4.13
N LEU A 8 4.15 -7.42 -3.80
CA LEU A 8 3.23 -8.55 -3.63
C LEU A 8 2.33 -8.37 -2.41
N GLY A 9 2.89 -7.85 -1.31
CA GLY A 9 2.18 -7.55 -0.07
C GLY A 9 1.09 -6.49 -0.23
N THR A 10 1.24 -5.55 -1.17
CA THR A 10 0.21 -4.55 -1.49
C THR A 10 -0.78 -5.05 -2.54
N ILE A 11 -0.27 -5.65 -3.64
CA ILE A 11 -1.12 -6.06 -4.78
C ILE A 11 -2.03 -7.22 -4.40
N LEU A 12 -1.54 -8.19 -3.63
CA LEU A 12 -2.32 -9.39 -3.29
C LEU A 12 -3.59 -9.05 -2.46
N PRO A 13 -3.52 -8.31 -1.34
CA PRO A 13 -4.71 -7.88 -0.60
C PRO A 13 -5.59 -6.91 -1.39
N PHE A 14 -5.00 -6.06 -2.25
CA PHE A 14 -5.78 -5.20 -3.15
C PHE A 14 -6.66 -6.04 -4.10
N VAL A 15 -6.05 -6.99 -4.81
CA VAL A 15 -6.75 -7.86 -5.77
C VAL A 15 -7.75 -8.75 -5.06
N THR A 16 -7.40 -9.38 -3.93
CA THR A 16 -8.34 -10.25 -3.20
C THR A 16 -9.51 -9.46 -2.62
N GLY A 17 -9.29 -8.24 -2.12
CA GLY A 17 -10.35 -7.33 -1.68
C GLY A 17 -11.31 -6.95 -2.81
N ALA A 18 -10.77 -6.58 -3.96
CA ALA A 18 -11.56 -6.27 -5.15
C ALA A 18 -12.36 -7.48 -5.65
N LEU A 19 -11.74 -8.67 -5.67
CA LEU A 19 -12.38 -9.91 -6.12
C LEU A 19 -13.51 -10.34 -5.18
N LEU A 20 -13.28 -10.28 -3.85
CA LEU A 20 -14.30 -10.58 -2.85
C LEU A 20 -15.52 -9.68 -3.01
N THR A 21 -15.30 -8.39 -3.28
CA THR A 21 -16.39 -7.43 -3.50
C THR A 21 -17.28 -7.85 -4.69
N VAL A 22 -16.68 -8.33 -5.77
CA VAL A 22 -17.41 -8.88 -6.92
C VAL A 22 -18.15 -10.17 -6.56
N ILE A 23 -17.53 -11.07 -5.79
CA ILE A 23 -18.17 -12.31 -5.32
C ILE A 23 -19.41 -12.01 -4.47
N TYR A 24 -19.39 -10.94 -3.68
CA TYR A 24 -20.54 -10.46 -2.90
C TYR A 24 -21.58 -9.69 -3.72
N GLY A 25 -21.47 -9.68 -5.05
CA GLY A 25 -22.46 -9.07 -5.95
C GLY A 25 -22.37 -7.54 -6.06
N ARG A 26 -21.26 -6.94 -5.62
CA ARG A 26 -21.00 -5.50 -5.77
C ARG A 26 -20.16 -5.21 -7.02
N PRO A 27 -20.33 -4.04 -7.65
CA PRO A 27 -19.57 -3.69 -8.85
C PRO A 27 -18.08 -3.50 -8.54
N LEU A 28 -17.21 -3.89 -9.47
CA LEU A 28 -15.76 -3.77 -9.32
C LEU A 28 -15.32 -2.30 -9.15
N MET A 29 -15.99 -1.37 -9.83
CA MET A 29 -15.79 0.06 -9.69
C MET A 29 -17.12 0.75 -9.30
N PRO A 30 -17.13 1.68 -8.33
CA PRO A 30 -16.00 2.07 -7.47
C PRO A 30 -15.81 1.14 -6.26
N ASP A 31 -16.77 0.28 -5.94
CA ASP A 31 -16.83 -0.45 -4.67
C ASP A 31 -15.65 -1.43 -4.49
N GLY A 32 -15.38 -2.27 -5.49
CA GLY A 32 -14.27 -3.24 -5.42
C GLY A 32 -12.89 -2.60 -5.30
N VAL A 33 -12.61 -1.54 -6.07
CA VAL A 33 -11.37 -0.77 -5.94
C VAL A 33 -11.29 -0.08 -4.58
N SER A 34 -12.42 0.39 -4.03
CA SER A 34 -12.45 1.01 -2.69
C SER A 34 -12.07 0.02 -1.60
N VAL A 35 -12.62 -1.20 -1.65
CA VAL A 35 -12.31 -2.26 -0.69
C VAL A 35 -10.86 -2.72 -0.85
N GLY A 36 -10.40 -2.92 -2.08
CA GLY A 36 -9.00 -3.27 -2.35
C GLY A 36 -8.02 -2.22 -1.82
N THR A 37 -8.27 -0.95 -2.10
CA THR A 37 -7.42 0.16 -1.61
C THR A 37 -7.45 0.27 -0.08
N ALA A 38 -8.57 -0.04 0.58
CA ALA A 38 -8.65 -0.02 2.03
C ALA A 38 -7.85 -1.14 2.72
N LEU A 39 -7.57 -2.24 2.01
CA LEU A 39 -6.82 -3.40 2.52
C LEU A 39 -5.32 -3.36 2.19
N ALA A 40 -4.89 -2.41 1.36
CA ALA A 40 -3.50 -2.24 0.96
C ALA A 40 -2.55 -1.72 2.07
N PRO A 41 -2.92 -0.75 2.94
CA PRO A 41 -1.98 -0.13 3.87
C PRO A 41 -1.56 -1.05 5.02
N THR A 42 -0.25 -1.15 5.27
CA THR A 42 0.34 -1.86 6.41
C THR A 42 0.66 -0.93 7.58
N SER A 43 0.52 -1.39 8.83
CA SER A 43 0.86 -0.57 10.02
C SER A 43 2.34 -0.66 10.40
N VAL A 44 3.17 0.27 9.90
CA VAL A 44 4.59 0.43 10.28
C VAL A 44 4.79 0.55 11.79
N GLY A 45 3.93 1.32 12.49
CA GLY A 45 4.09 1.59 13.92
C GLY A 45 4.00 0.34 14.79
N ILE A 46 3.12 -0.60 14.44
CA ILE A 46 3.00 -1.88 15.14
C ILE A 46 4.21 -2.77 14.82
N ALA A 47 4.67 -2.80 13.56
CA ALA A 47 5.85 -3.56 13.16
C ALA A 47 7.12 -3.10 13.89
N LEU A 48 7.35 -1.77 13.98
CA LEU A 48 8.46 -1.18 14.74
C LEU A 48 8.42 -1.60 16.21
N ARG A 49 7.23 -1.53 16.84
CA ARG A 49 7.06 -1.92 18.24
C ARG A 49 7.38 -3.40 18.45
N LEU A 50 6.84 -4.30 17.63
CA LEU A 50 7.05 -5.74 17.76
C LEU A 50 8.51 -6.14 17.51
N LEU A 51 9.14 -5.57 16.48
CA LEU A 51 10.56 -5.83 16.18
C LEU A 51 11.49 -5.26 17.27
N GLY A 52 11.11 -4.13 17.88
CA GLY A 52 11.80 -3.55 19.03
C GLY A 52 11.65 -4.41 20.29
N GLU A 53 10.44 -4.86 20.61
CA GLU A 53 10.16 -5.78 21.74
C GLU A 53 10.93 -7.10 21.58
N ALA A 54 11.04 -7.61 20.35
CA ALA A 54 11.81 -8.81 20.02
C ALA A 54 13.33 -8.56 19.93
N LYS A 55 13.81 -7.31 20.09
CA LYS A 55 15.23 -6.90 19.98
C LYS A 55 15.91 -7.24 18.65
N VAL A 56 15.14 -7.43 17.58
CA VAL A 56 15.64 -7.79 16.24
C VAL A 56 15.52 -6.65 15.23
N LEU A 57 15.17 -5.44 15.69
CA LEU A 57 15.00 -4.27 14.82
C LEU A 57 16.27 -3.92 14.02
N GLN A 58 17.45 -4.15 14.60
CA GLN A 58 18.75 -3.84 13.97
C GLN A 58 19.27 -4.97 13.08
N GLU A 59 18.60 -6.12 13.06
CA GLU A 59 18.95 -7.22 12.16
C GLU A 59 18.58 -6.87 10.71
N ASP A 60 19.29 -7.43 9.74
CA ASP A 60 19.08 -7.15 8.31
C ASP A 60 17.62 -7.37 7.87
N PHE A 61 16.96 -8.39 8.41
CA PHE A 61 15.55 -8.66 8.12
C PHE A 61 14.61 -7.67 8.79
N GLY A 62 14.94 -7.17 9.99
CA GLY A 62 14.19 -6.14 10.70
C GLY A 62 14.21 -4.83 9.93
N GLN A 63 15.39 -4.39 9.51
CA GLN A 63 15.55 -3.22 8.65
C GLN A 63 14.80 -3.39 7.32
N ALA A 64 14.89 -4.56 6.68
CA ALA A 64 14.18 -4.82 5.42
C ALA A 64 12.65 -4.74 5.56
N ILE A 65 12.07 -5.21 6.68
CA ILE A 65 10.63 -5.10 6.96
C ILE A 65 10.23 -3.62 7.09
N ILE A 66 11.00 -2.83 7.84
CA ILE A 66 10.71 -1.40 8.03
C ILE A 66 10.82 -0.63 6.71
N THR A 67 11.88 -0.85 5.94
CA THR A 67 12.02 -0.22 4.61
C THR A 67 10.89 -0.61 3.67
N ALA A 68 10.48 -1.88 3.66
CA ALA A 68 9.36 -2.34 2.83
C ALA A 68 8.03 -1.67 3.24
N ALA A 69 7.78 -1.51 4.53
CA ALA A 69 6.57 -0.92 5.05
C ALA A 69 6.49 0.60 4.78
N PHE A 70 7.61 1.32 4.76
CA PHE A 70 7.64 2.72 4.29
C PHE A 70 7.28 2.86 2.80
N VAL A 71 7.78 1.96 1.95
CA VAL A 71 7.44 1.97 0.51
C VAL A 71 5.95 1.66 0.31
N ASP A 72 5.41 0.70 1.07
CA ASP A 72 3.99 0.34 1.06
C ASP A 72 3.07 1.52 1.42
N ASP A 73 3.44 2.36 2.38
CA ASP A 73 2.69 3.57 2.76
C ASP A 73 2.60 4.57 1.61
N ILE A 74 3.70 4.79 0.86
CA ILE A 74 3.70 5.70 -0.30
C ILE A 74 2.81 5.14 -1.42
N LEU A 75 2.93 3.84 -1.72
CA LEU A 75 2.11 3.18 -2.73
C LEU A 75 0.62 3.23 -2.36
N SER A 76 0.30 3.04 -1.08
CA SER A 76 -1.06 3.15 -0.56
C SER A 76 -1.63 4.56 -0.71
N LEU A 77 -0.83 5.62 -0.47
CA LEU A 77 -1.25 7.00 -0.72
C LEU A 77 -1.52 7.26 -2.22
N VAL A 78 -0.71 6.71 -3.12
CA VAL A 78 -0.96 6.76 -4.58
C VAL A 78 -2.31 6.11 -4.90
N LEU A 79 -2.52 4.89 -4.40
CA LEU A 79 -3.76 4.12 -4.59
C LEU A 79 -4.99 4.85 -4.06
N PHE A 80 -4.91 5.47 -2.89
CA PHE A 80 -5.98 6.32 -2.35
C PHE A 80 -6.27 7.51 -3.26
N ASN A 81 -5.24 8.18 -3.76
CA ASN A 81 -5.40 9.35 -4.61
C ASN A 81 -6.02 8.98 -5.98
N VAL A 82 -5.64 7.83 -6.55
CA VAL A 82 -6.30 7.25 -7.74
C VAL A 82 -7.78 6.94 -7.44
N LEU A 83 -8.09 6.34 -6.29
CA LEU A 83 -9.46 6.05 -5.91
C LEU A 83 -10.32 7.32 -5.77
N PHE A 84 -9.80 8.36 -5.14
CA PHE A 84 -10.49 9.66 -5.04
C PHE A 84 -10.70 10.28 -6.41
N SER A 85 -9.74 10.14 -7.32
CA SER A 85 -9.89 10.60 -8.69
C SER A 85 -10.94 9.82 -9.47
N LEU A 86 -11.13 8.52 -9.24
CA LEU A 86 -12.22 7.78 -9.90
C LEU A 86 -13.61 8.29 -9.48
N ARG A 87 -13.70 9.09 -8.41
CA ARG A 87 -14.91 9.73 -7.92
C ARG A 87 -14.99 11.24 -8.24
N GLY A 88 -14.00 11.83 -8.93
CA GLY A 88 -13.89 13.28 -9.20
C GLY A 88 -13.00 13.64 -10.40
N ASP A 89 -12.47 14.87 -10.47
CA ASP A 89 -11.55 15.32 -11.54
C ASP A 89 -10.10 14.87 -11.28
N PHE A 90 -9.50 14.13 -12.22
CA PHE A 90 -8.14 13.60 -12.11
C PHE A 90 -7.07 14.67 -12.32
N GLN A 91 -6.22 14.88 -11.31
CA GLN A 91 -5.00 15.67 -11.46
C GLN A 91 -3.76 14.75 -11.47
N PHE A 92 -3.24 14.46 -12.66
CA PHE A 92 -2.12 13.52 -12.87
C PHE A 92 -0.84 13.87 -12.08
N VAL A 93 -0.52 15.17 -11.96
CA VAL A 93 0.70 15.64 -11.31
C VAL A 93 0.75 15.30 -9.81
N PRO A 94 -0.23 15.69 -8.97
CA PRO A 94 -0.22 15.32 -7.57
C PRO A 94 -0.46 13.83 -7.32
N VAL A 95 -1.14 13.11 -8.22
CA VAL A 95 -1.49 11.70 -8.03
C VAL A 95 -0.32 10.76 -8.36
N VAL A 96 0.44 11.05 -9.42
CA VAL A 96 1.45 10.13 -9.95
C VAL A 96 2.86 10.70 -9.79
N VAL A 97 3.07 11.98 -10.09
CA VAL A 97 4.42 12.56 -10.17
C VAL A 97 5.03 12.75 -8.78
N PHE A 98 4.33 13.38 -7.84
CA PHE A 98 4.89 13.65 -6.50
C PHE A 98 5.22 12.38 -5.70
N PRO A 99 4.37 11.33 -5.69
CA PRO A 99 4.70 10.10 -4.96
C PRO A 99 5.87 9.33 -5.59
N ILE A 100 5.94 9.26 -6.93
CA ILE A 100 7.07 8.63 -7.63
C ILE A 100 8.36 9.40 -7.34
N LEU A 101 8.32 10.73 -7.32
CA LEU A 101 9.48 11.54 -6.99
C LEU A 101 9.96 11.29 -5.55
N GLY A 102 9.02 11.09 -4.62
CA GLY A 102 9.32 10.67 -3.25
C GLY A 102 10.01 9.30 -3.18
N ILE A 103 9.54 8.32 -3.95
CA ILE A 103 10.16 6.97 -4.03
C ILE A 103 11.57 7.05 -4.65
N VAL A 104 11.78 7.90 -5.66
CA VAL A 104 13.08 8.05 -6.32
C VAL A 104 14.10 8.78 -5.44
N PHE A 105 13.63 9.64 -4.53
CA PHE A 105 14.51 10.43 -3.65
C PHE A 105 14.83 9.72 -2.31
N MET A 106 14.08 8.68 -1.93
CA MET A 106 14.37 7.81 -0.78
C MET A 106 15.41 6.75 -1.12
#